data_AF-X0WTF4-F1
#
_entry.id   AF-X0WTF4-F1
#
_cell.length_a   1.000
_cell.length_b   1.000
_cell.length_c   1.000
_cell.angle_alpha   90.00
_cell.angle_beta   90.00
_cell.angle_gamma   90.00
#
_symmetry.space_group_name_H-M   'P 1'
#
loop_
_entity.id
_entity.type
_entity.pdbx_description
1 polymer ?
#
loop_
_entity_poly.entity_id
_entity_poly.type
_entity_poly.pdbx_seq_one_letter_code
_entity_poly.pdbx_strand_id
1 'polypeptide(L)'
;TPQDIDGSWHKNYIIARDVYIQAINMLLEVADVHIVHNPSNHDFISGFMLADSIYCWFRKSDNVTFNVTNKHRKYYKYGRNLISSSHGDGAKMADMPLLMANEAKQEWADTDYRYVYLHHIHHKDVTKFKSGKDYQGVTVEYIRSPSGTDAWHDKKGYCHAPKAIEAFIHHKEYGQCARLTHLFK
;
A
#
# COMPACT_ATOMS: atom_id res chain seq x y z
N THR A 1 -7.01 17.04 -2.11
CA THR A 1 -6.02 18.07 -1.71
C THR A 1 -5.08 18.30 -2.87
N PRO A 2 -5.00 19.47 -3.51
CA PRO A 2 -4.04 19.71 -4.58
C PRO A 2 -2.60 19.53 -4.10
N GLN A 3 -1.72 18.99 -4.95
CA GLN A 3 -0.28 18.83 -4.68
C GLN A 3 0.51 19.63 -5.71
N ASP A 4 1.66 20.16 -5.29
CA ASP A 4 2.59 20.83 -6.19
C ASP A 4 3.27 19.78 -7.11
N ILE A 5 3.46 20.12 -8.38
CA ILE A 5 4.10 19.26 -9.38
C ILE A 5 5.29 20.00 -9.97
N ASP A 6 6.45 19.34 -10.01
CA ASP A 6 7.61 19.81 -10.75
C ASP A 6 7.68 19.16 -12.13
N GLY A 7 8.09 19.91 -13.15
CA GLY A 7 8.19 19.44 -14.53
C GLY A 7 6.85 19.22 -15.24
N SER A 8 6.91 18.61 -16.42
CA SER A 8 5.73 18.37 -17.27
C SER A 8 5.12 17.00 -16.98
N TRP A 9 3.79 16.95 -16.80
CA TRP A 9 3.05 15.74 -16.41
C TRP A 9 3.40 14.48 -17.23
N HIS A 10 3.57 14.60 -18.55
CA HIS A 10 3.84 13.46 -19.43
C HIS A 10 5.25 12.89 -19.25
N LYS A 11 6.25 13.75 -18.97
CA LYS A 11 7.61 13.28 -18.64
C LYS A 11 7.61 12.57 -17.30
N ASN A 12 6.92 13.12 -16.29
CA ASN A 12 6.81 12.50 -14.98
C ASN A 12 6.12 11.14 -15.06
N TYR A 13 5.08 11.01 -15.89
CA TYR A 13 4.42 9.73 -16.15
C TYR A 13 5.39 8.69 -16.74
N ILE A 14 6.18 9.06 -17.75
CA ILE A 14 7.18 8.17 -18.37
C ILE A 14 8.23 7.75 -17.33
N ILE A 15 8.78 8.71 -16.58
CA ILE A 15 9.77 8.45 -15.52
C ILE A 15 9.20 7.49 -14.48
N ALA A 16 7.99 7.75 -13.97
CA ALA A 16 7.34 6.90 -12.98
C ALA A 16 7.16 5.47 -13.52
N ARG A 17 6.68 5.33 -14.76
CA ARG A 17 6.53 4.02 -15.41
C ARG A 17 7.86 3.27 -15.49
N ASP A 18 8.91 3.94 -15.95
CA ASP A 18 10.21 3.32 -16.15
C ASP A 18 10.87 2.93 -14.81
N VAL A 19 10.69 3.74 -13.76
CA VAL A 19 11.11 3.41 -12.38
C VAL A 19 10.38 2.15 -11.87
N TYR A 20 9.06 2.06 -12.04
CA TYR A 20 8.32 0.87 -11.63
C TYR A 20 8.76 -0.39 -12.40
N ILE A 21 8.98 -0.30 -13.71
CA ILE A 21 9.48 -1.42 -14.52
C ILE A 21 10.83 -1.89 -14.00
N GLN A 22 11.76 -0.98 -13.73
CA GLN A 22 13.08 -1.33 -13.19
C GLN A 22 12.97 -1.99 -11.82
N ALA A 23 12.17 -1.43 -10.90
CA ALA A 23 11.97 -2.01 -9.57
C ALA A 23 11.36 -3.42 -9.63
N ILE A 24 10.37 -3.63 -10.49
CA ILE A 24 9.73 -4.95 -10.66
C ILE A 24 10.73 -5.97 -11.22
N ASN A 25 11.54 -5.59 -12.22
CA ASN A 25 12.58 -6.47 -12.76
C ASN A 25 13.61 -6.87 -11.70
N MET A 26 14.04 -5.92 -10.85
CA MET A 26 14.96 -6.22 -9.74
C MET A 26 14.35 -7.20 -8.73
N LEU A 27 13.05 -7.07 -8.43
CA LEU A 27 12.36 -7.99 -7.52
C LEU A 27 12.18 -9.39 -8.14
N LEU A 28 11.96 -9.46 -9.46
CA LEU A 28 11.80 -10.72 -10.20
C LEU A 28 13.06 -11.58 -10.23
N GLU A 29 14.24 -10.99 -10.04
CA GLU A 29 15.49 -11.74 -9.86
C GLU A 29 15.48 -12.58 -8.57
N VAL A 30 14.60 -12.25 -7.62
CA VAL A 30 14.52 -12.90 -6.30
C VAL A 30 13.29 -13.79 -6.18
N ALA A 31 12.11 -13.33 -6.63
CA ALA A 31 10.84 -14.07 -6.49
C ALA A 31 9.75 -13.55 -7.42
N ASP A 32 8.68 -14.35 -7.57
CA ASP A 32 7.43 -13.91 -8.22
C ASP A 32 6.88 -12.63 -7.54
N VAL A 33 6.33 -11.73 -8.36
CA VAL A 33 5.88 -10.41 -7.91
C VAL A 33 4.37 -10.29 -8.05
N HIS A 34 3.69 -9.92 -6.96
CA HIS A 34 2.28 -9.53 -6.96
C HIS A 34 2.15 -8.01 -6.80
N ILE A 35 1.54 -7.34 -7.78
CA ILE A 35 1.43 -5.89 -7.83
C ILE A 35 0.02 -5.47 -7.46
N VAL A 36 -0.09 -4.51 -6.54
CA VAL A 36 -1.36 -3.97 -6.06
C VAL A 36 -1.38 -2.47 -6.26
N HIS A 37 -2.34 -1.97 -7.04
CA HIS A 37 -2.61 -0.52 -7.15
C HIS A 37 -3.76 -0.13 -6.22
N ASN A 38 -3.56 0.85 -5.34
CA ASN A 38 -4.63 1.41 -4.50
C ASN A 38 -5.04 2.78 -5.07
N PRO A 39 -6.29 2.97 -5.52
CA PRO A 39 -6.74 4.26 -6.07
C PRO A 39 -6.66 5.36 -5.03
N SER A 40 -6.10 6.50 -5.42
CA SER A 40 -5.94 7.66 -4.55
C SER A 40 -6.80 8.85 -4.99
N ASN A 41 -7.24 9.67 -4.04
CA ASN A 41 -7.90 10.95 -4.30
C ASN A 41 -7.05 11.97 -5.07
N HIS A 42 -5.73 11.80 -5.15
CA HIS A 42 -4.85 12.74 -5.86
C HIS A 42 -4.72 12.43 -7.34
N ASP A 43 -4.71 11.15 -7.70
CA ASP A 43 -4.39 10.68 -9.03
C ASP A 43 -5.37 9.60 -9.53
N PHE A 44 -6.63 9.58 -9.05
CA PHE A 44 -7.60 8.51 -9.31
C PHE A 44 -7.62 7.97 -10.75
N ILE A 45 -7.59 8.88 -11.74
CA ILE A 45 -7.55 8.51 -13.17
C ILE A 45 -6.11 8.15 -13.59
N SER A 46 -5.15 9.04 -13.36
CA SER A 46 -3.76 8.88 -13.85
C SER A 46 -3.00 7.74 -13.18
N GLY A 47 -3.27 7.46 -11.91
CA GLY A 47 -2.74 6.34 -11.14
C GLY A 47 -3.25 5.00 -11.68
N PHE A 48 -4.55 4.92 -12.03
CA PHE A 48 -5.08 3.76 -12.74
C PHE A 48 -4.41 3.59 -14.11
N MET A 49 -4.29 4.67 -14.89
CA MET A 49 -3.61 4.62 -16.20
C MET A 49 -2.15 4.19 -16.09
N LEU A 50 -1.44 4.60 -15.04
CA LEU A 50 -0.07 4.16 -14.78
C LEU A 50 -0.03 2.67 -14.44
N ALA A 51 -0.89 2.22 -13.53
CA ALA A 51 -1.00 0.81 -13.16
C ALA A 51 -1.34 -0.10 -14.35
N ASP A 52 -2.27 0.33 -15.21
CA ASP A 52 -2.63 -0.38 -16.45
C ASP A 52 -1.48 -0.41 -17.45
N SER A 53 -0.70 0.66 -17.58
CA SER A 53 0.50 0.66 -18.42
C SER A 53 1.55 -0.35 -17.95
N ILE A 54 1.76 -0.48 -16.64
CA ILE A 54 2.66 -1.49 -16.06
C ILE A 54 2.11 -2.90 -16.27
N TYR A 55 0.80 -3.10 -16.07
CA TYR A 55 0.15 -4.37 -16.40
C TYR A 55 0.39 -4.75 -17.87
N CYS A 56 0.15 -3.83 -18.80
CA CYS A 56 0.36 -4.05 -20.23
C CYS A 56 1.82 -4.44 -20.55
N TRP A 57 2.79 -3.85 -19.86
CA TRP A 57 4.21 -4.18 -20.02
C TRP A 57 4.52 -5.64 -19.63
N PHE A 58 3.98 -6.10 -18.51
CA PHE A 58 4.24 -7.45 -17.97
C PHE A 58 3.14 -8.48 -18.29
N ARG A 59 2.15 -8.17 -19.14
CA ARG A 59 0.97 -9.02 -19.38
C ARG A 59 1.25 -10.45 -19.88
N LYS A 60 2.47 -10.72 -20.35
CA LYS A 60 2.94 -12.03 -20.83
C LYS A 60 3.92 -12.71 -19.86
N SER A 61 4.18 -12.11 -18.71
CA SER A 61 5.06 -12.68 -17.70
C SER A 61 4.27 -13.63 -16.80
N ASP A 62 4.74 -14.88 -16.69
CA ASP A 62 4.12 -15.88 -15.81
C ASP A 62 4.45 -15.62 -14.33
N ASN A 63 5.52 -14.86 -14.04
CA ASN A 63 6.02 -14.56 -12.70
C ASN A 63 5.48 -13.24 -12.12
N VAL A 64 4.63 -12.52 -12.86
CA VAL A 64 4.03 -11.25 -12.38
C VAL A 64 2.51 -11.36 -12.38
N THR A 65 1.91 -11.11 -11.23
CA THR A 65 0.45 -11.06 -11.07
C THR A 65 0.00 -9.68 -10.59
N PHE A 66 -1.26 -9.35 -10.84
CA PHE A 66 -1.77 -7.99 -10.65
C PHE A 66 -3.12 -7.97 -9.95
N ASN A 67 -3.31 -6.97 -9.09
CA ASN A 67 -4.61 -6.46 -8.66
C ASN A 67 -4.64 -4.94 -8.86
N VAL A 68 -5.05 -4.51 -10.06
CA VAL A 68 -5.05 -3.09 -10.48
C VAL A 68 -6.46 -2.49 -10.61
N THR A 69 -7.49 -3.18 -10.12
CA THR A 69 -8.87 -2.68 -10.13
C THR A 69 -9.04 -1.41 -9.29
N ASN A 70 -10.07 -0.61 -9.55
CA ASN A 70 -10.39 0.59 -8.76
C ASN A 70 -11.13 0.30 -7.43
N LYS A 71 -11.04 -0.93 -6.91
CA LYS A 71 -11.51 -1.23 -5.55
C LYS A 71 -10.56 -0.57 -4.55
N HIS A 72 -11.13 0.25 -3.65
CA HIS A 72 -10.34 0.97 -2.65
C HIS A 72 -9.68 0.05 -1.62
N ARG A 73 -10.35 -1.04 -1.23
CA ARG A 73 -9.83 -2.04 -0.30
C ARG A 73 -9.46 -3.30 -1.06
N LYS A 74 -8.25 -3.78 -0.79
CA LYS A 74 -7.71 -4.99 -1.41
C LYS A 74 -7.28 -5.95 -0.33
N TYR A 75 -7.41 -7.23 -0.62
CA TYR A 75 -7.16 -8.32 0.32
C TYR A 75 -6.31 -9.37 -0.37
N TYR A 76 -5.26 -9.82 0.30
CA TYR A 76 -4.32 -10.81 -0.18
C TYR A 76 -4.00 -11.80 0.92
N LYS A 77 -4.27 -13.08 0.66
CA LYS A 77 -3.96 -14.18 1.58
C LYS A 77 -2.56 -14.71 1.28
N TYR A 78 -1.68 -14.63 2.27
CA TYR A 78 -0.33 -15.19 2.21
C TYR A 78 -0.11 -16.17 3.37
N GLY A 79 -0.33 -17.47 3.11
CA GLY A 79 -0.32 -18.49 4.17
C GLY A 79 -1.38 -18.21 5.24
N ARG A 80 -0.94 -18.02 6.49
CA ARG A 80 -1.74 -17.66 7.67
C ARG A 80 -1.92 -16.14 7.83
N ASN A 81 -1.48 -15.34 6.86
CA ASN A 81 -1.64 -13.88 6.85
C ASN A 81 -2.78 -13.45 5.92
N LEU A 82 -3.65 -12.58 6.41
CA LEU A 82 -4.53 -11.76 5.58
C LEU A 82 -4.01 -10.32 5.58
N ILE A 83 -3.51 -9.90 4.42
CA ILE A 83 -2.93 -8.58 4.21
C ILE A 83 -3.93 -7.75 3.42
N SER A 84 -4.20 -6.54 3.88
CA SER A 84 -5.00 -5.56 3.18
C SER A 84 -4.24 -4.29 2.90
N SER A 85 -4.54 -3.67 1.78
CA SER A 85 -4.08 -2.34 1.45
C SER A 85 -5.24 -1.46 0.97
N SER A 86 -5.13 -0.17 1.24
CA SER A 86 -6.03 0.87 0.76
C SER A 86 -5.28 2.20 0.77
N HIS A 87 -5.66 3.14 -0.09
CA HIS A 87 -5.08 4.49 0.02
C HIS A 87 -5.40 5.10 1.38
N GLY A 88 -6.60 4.92 1.92
CA GLY A 88 -6.96 5.38 3.28
C GLY A 88 -7.58 6.78 3.33
N ASP A 89 -8.08 7.27 2.20
CA ASP A 89 -8.88 8.49 2.03
C ASP A 89 -10.40 8.23 2.03
N GLY A 90 -10.81 6.96 2.16
CA GLY A 90 -12.21 6.52 2.17
C GLY A 90 -12.67 6.02 3.54
N ALA A 91 -12.76 4.69 3.69
CA ALA A 91 -13.19 4.05 4.93
C ALA A 91 -12.32 4.49 6.12
N LYS A 92 -12.95 4.73 7.27
CA LYS A 92 -12.23 5.16 8.47
C LYS A 92 -11.39 4.02 9.01
N MET A 93 -10.25 4.36 9.59
CA MET A 93 -9.32 3.40 10.19
C MET A 93 -10.01 2.45 11.18
N ALA A 94 -10.93 2.97 12.00
CA ALA A 94 -11.68 2.20 13.00
C ALA A 94 -12.60 1.14 12.40
N ASP A 95 -13.07 1.33 11.17
CA ASP A 95 -14.01 0.43 10.50
C ASP A 95 -13.28 -0.69 9.73
N MET A 96 -11.99 -0.49 9.43
CA MET A 96 -11.18 -1.39 8.60
C MET A 96 -11.20 -2.85 9.06
N PRO A 97 -11.12 -3.18 10.37
CA PRO A 97 -11.15 -4.58 10.81
C PRO A 97 -12.45 -5.29 10.45
N LEU A 98 -13.60 -4.65 10.66
CA LEU A 98 -14.91 -5.24 10.38
C LEU A 98 -15.21 -5.29 8.89
N LEU A 99 -14.75 -4.30 8.12
CA LEU A 99 -14.81 -4.32 6.66
C LEU A 99 -14.01 -5.51 6.11
N MET A 100 -12.78 -5.70 6.58
CA MET A 100 -11.96 -6.86 6.21
C MET A 100 -12.66 -8.18 6.53
N ALA A 101 -13.22 -8.33 7.74
CA ALA A 101 -13.92 -9.55 8.14
C ALA A 101 -15.15 -9.84 7.26
N ASN A 102 -15.89 -8.81 6.85
CA ASN A 102 -17.09 -8.95 6.04
C ASN A 102 -16.81 -9.15 4.55
N GLU A 103 -15.76 -8.54 4.02
CA GLU A 103 -15.45 -8.54 2.58
C GLU A 103 -14.56 -9.72 2.17
N ALA A 104 -13.69 -10.19 3.07
CA ALA A 104 -12.76 -11.31 2.85
C ALA A 104 -13.07 -12.47 3.81
N LYS A 105 -14.34 -12.90 3.87
CA LYS A 105 -14.84 -13.85 4.89
C LYS A 105 -14.05 -15.16 4.95
N GLN A 106 -13.75 -15.74 3.78
CA GLN A 106 -13.07 -17.02 3.70
C GLN A 106 -11.60 -16.87 4.12
N GLU A 107 -10.91 -15.88 3.58
CA GLU A 107 -9.53 -15.60 3.91
C GLU A 107 -9.39 -15.21 5.38
N TRP A 108 -10.36 -14.48 5.92
CA TRP A 108 -10.44 -14.15 7.34
C TRP A 108 -10.54 -15.42 8.20
N ALA A 109 -11.40 -16.37 7.83
CA ALA A 109 -11.55 -17.62 8.55
C ALA A 109 -10.28 -18.49 8.47
N ASP A 110 -9.57 -18.46 7.34
CA ASP A 110 -8.40 -19.30 7.09
C ASP A 110 -7.09 -18.77 7.72
N THR A 111 -7.09 -17.54 8.23
CA THR A 111 -5.88 -16.81 8.66
C THR A 111 -5.93 -16.42 10.13
N ASP A 112 -4.76 -16.25 10.72
CA ASP A 112 -4.59 -15.83 12.13
C ASP A 112 -4.13 -14.38 12.20
N TYR A 113 -3.18 -14.03 11.33
CA TYR A 113 -2.49 -12.75 11.34
C TYR A 113 -3.10 -11.81 10.32
N ARG A 114 -3.47 -10.61 10.75
CA ARG A 114 -4.26 -9.68 9.92
C ARG A 114 -3.69 -8.27 9.97
N TYR A 115 -3.43 -7.72 8.80
CA TYR A 115 -2.74 -6.45 8.61
C TYR A 115 -3.48 -5.58 7.60
N VAL A 116 -3.60 -4.29 7.88
CA VAL A 116 -4.12 -3.28 6.97
C VAL A 116 -3.10 -2.16 6.85
N TYR A 117 -2.62 -1.92 5.65
CA TYR A 117 -1.68 -0.84 5.32
C TYR A 117 -2.42 0.29 4.59
N LEU A 118 -2.33 1.50 5.13
CA LEU A 118 -2.96 2.73 4.64
C LEU A 118 -1.87 3.74 4.24
N HIS A 119 -2.10 4.59 3.24
CA HIS A 119 -1.06 5.46 2.65
C HIS A 119 -1.31 6.97 2.85
N HIS A 120 -2.57 7.39 2.81
CA HIS A 120 -3.04 8.77 2.62
C HIS A 120 -2.53 9.77 3.65
N ILE A 121 -2.47 9.38 4.92
CA ILE A 121 -2.00 10.24 5.99
C ILE A 121 -0.48 10.09 6.04
N HIS A 122 0.24 11.09 5.54
CA HIS A 122 1.70 11.09 5.32
C HIS A 122 2.58 10.98 6.59
N HIS A 123 2.01 10.58 7.72
CA HIS A 123 2.73 10.25 8.94
C HIS A 123 2.29 8.88 9.44
N LYS A 124 3.14 8.27 10.27
CA LYS A 124 2.86 6.95 10.82
C LYS A 124 1.85 7.03 11.96
N ASP A 125 0.77 6.27 11.83
CA ASP A 125 -0.20 5.98 12.89
C ASP A 125 -0.44 4.47 12.90
N VAL A 126 -0.33 3.84 14.07
CA VAL A 126 -0.46 2.39 14.22
C VAL A 126 -1.48 2.10 15.30
N THR A 127 -2.58 1.47 14.92
CA THR A 127 -3.61 1.03 15.86
C THR A 127 -3.78 -0.48 15.78
N LYS A 128 -3.63 -1.13 16.94
CA LYS A 128 -3.88 -2.56 17.11
C LYS A 128 -5.29 -2.76 17.65
N PHE A 129 -6.20 -3.17 16.77
CA PHE A 129 -7.54 -3.54 17.16
C PHE A 129 -7.51 -4.90 17.85
N LYS A 130 -8.22 -4.98 18.96
CA LYS A 130 -8.26 -6.13 19.83
C LYS A 130 -9.66 -6.74 19.77
N SER A 131 -9.78 -7.99 19.34
CA SER A 131 -11.03 -8.74 19.52
C SER A 131 -11.17 -9.14 20.99
N GLY A 132 -12.40 -9.13 21.54
CA GLY A 132 -12.69 -9.38 22.96
C GLY A 132 -11.82 -10.49 23.55
N LYS A 133 -11.05 -10.15 24.59
CA LYS A 133 -9.99 -10.95 25.28
C LYS A 133 -10.19 -12.47 25.12
N ASP A 134 -9.25 -13.31 24.67
CA ASP A 134 -7.79 -13.26 24.58
C ASP A 134 -7.25 -13.18 23.12
N TYR A 135 -6.39 -12.19 22.88
CA TYR A 135 -6.22 -11.49 21.60
C TYR A 135 -5.58 -12.26 20.42
N GLN A 136 -6.24 -12.21 19.27
CA GLN A 136 -5.65 -11.77 18.00
C GLN A 136 -6.64 -10.81 17.33
N GLY A 137 -6.16 -9.70 16.76
CA GLY A 137 -7.00 -8.75 16.04
C GLY A 137 -6.24 -8.18 14.86
N VAL A 138 -6.73 -7.06 14.31
CA VAL A 138 -6.17 -6.47 13.09
C VAL A 138 -5.21 -5.35 13.45
N THR A 139 -3.99 -5.39 12.91
CA THR A 139 -3.10 -4.22 12.94
C THR A 139 -3.44 -3.34 11.75
N VAL A 140 -3.85 -2.11 12.01
CA VAL A 140 -4.10 -1.11 10.98
C VAL A 140 -3.07 -0.01 11.14
N GLU A 141 -2.32 0.29 10.08
CA GLU A 141 -1.34 1.39 10.13
C GLU A 141 -1.31 2.24 8.87
N TYR A 142 -1.18 3.56 9.07
CA TYR A 142 -0.74 4.47 8.04
C TYR A 142 0.78 4.38 7.89
N ILE A 143 1.25 4.12 6.68
CA ILE A 143 2.66 4.08 6.33
C ILE A 143 3.15 5.48 5.97
N ARG A 144 4.44 5.72 6.13
CA ARG A 144 5.03 7.02 5.80
C ARG A 144 5.03 7.25 4.29
N SER A 145 4.85 8.51 3.91
CA SER A 145 4.96 8.91 2.52
C SER A 145 6.44 9.06 2.12
N PRO A 146 6.83 8.59 0.92
CA PRO A 146 8.11 8.93 0.33
C PRO A 146 8.11 10.33 -0.33
N SER A 147 6.95 10.98 -0.48
CA SER A 147 6.82 12.25 -1.16
C SER A 147 7.43 13.42 -0.37
N GLY A 148 7.89 14.44 -1.09
CA GLY A 148 8.34 15.70 -0.52
C GLY A 148 7.21 16.49 0.14
N THR A 149 7.60 17.46 0.98
CA THR A 149 6.68 18.44 1.59
C THR A 149 6.50 19.62 0.66
N ASP A 150 5.26 20.05 0.45
CA ASP A 150 4.89 21.18 -0.42
C ASP A 150 4.32 22.37 0.37
N ALA A 151 3.89 23.43 -0.33
CA ALA A 151 3.34 24.64 0.30
C ALA A 151 2.06 24.36 1.13
N TRP A 152 1.28 23.34 0.76
CA TRP A 152 0.12 22.94 1.54
C TRP A 152 0.53 22.27 2.85
N HIS A 153 1.57 21.42 2.84
CA HIS A 153 2.11 20.81 4.06
C HIS A 153 2.62 21.87 5.03
N ASP A 154 3.28 22.91 4.53
CA ASP A 154 3.75 24.04 5.33
C ASP A 154 2.58 24.77 6.00
N LYS A 155 1.58 25.15 5.21
CA LYS A 155 0.36 25.81 5.70
C LYS A 155 -0.39 24.98 6.75
N LYS A 156 -0.29 23.65 6.71
CA LYS A 156 -1.00 22.73 7.62
C LYS A 156 -0.15 22.22 8.78
N GLY A 157 1.14 22.57 8.85
CA GLY A 157 2.04 22.10 9.91
C GLY A 157 2.48 20.65 9.76
N TYR A 158 2.49 20.12 8.53
CA TYR A 158 2.83 18.71 8.23
C TYR A 158 4.26 18.52 7.70
N CYS A 159 5.15 19.50 7.89
CA CYS A 159 6.51 19.49 7.30
C CYS A 159 7.53 18.58 7.98
N HIS A 160 7.30 18.19 9.23
CA HIS A 160 8.35 17.59 10.06
C HIS A 160 8.23 16.07 10.22
N ALA A 161 7.24 15.45 9.56
CA ALA A 161 7.14 14.01 9.52
C ALA A 161 8.32 13.42 8.72
N PRO A 162 9.02 12.38 9.23
CA PRO A 162 10.08 11.73 8.47
C PRO A 162 9.55 11.11 7.18
N LYS A 163 10.29 11.27 6.08
CA LYS A 163 10.06 10.55 4.83
C LYS A 163 10.69 9.17 4.92
N ALA A 164 9.98 8.14 4.48
CA ALA A 164 10.49 6.79 4.52
C ALA A 164 9.92 5.91 3.41
N ILE A 165 10.70 4.90 3.04
CA ILE A 165 10.18 3.70 2.38
C ILE A 165 10.15 2.60 3.45
N GLU A 166 9.00 1.94 3.58
CA GLU A 166 8.81 0.85 4.54
C GLU A 166 8.59 -0.48 3.80
N ALA A 167 9.20 -1.55 4.29
CA ALA A 167 8.96 -2.91 3.84
C ALA A 167 8.60 -3.80 5.03
N PHE A 168 7.70 -4.75 4.81
CA PHE A 168 7.17 -5.64 5.83
C PHE A 168 7.45 -7.08 5.42
N ILE A 169 8.09 -7.86 6.30
CA ILE A 169 8.42 -9.25 6.02
C ILE A 169 7.44 -10.12 6.79
N HIS A 170 6.66 -10.91 6.05
CA HIS A 170 5.69 -11.84 6.59
C HIS A 170 6.21 -13.26 6.46
N HIS A 171 6.29 -13.97 7.58
CA HIS A 171 6.45 -15.41 7.57
C HIS A 171 5.11 -16.05 7.19
N LYS A 172 5.13 -17.11 6.38
CA LYS A 172 3.91 -17.77 5.87
C LYS A 172 3.03 -18.29 7.01
N GLU A 173 3.63 -18.67 8.14
CA GLU A 173 2.92 -19.30 9.27
C GLU A 173 2.89 -18.46 10.56
N TYR A 174 3.82 -17.51 10.74
CA TYR A 174 4.04 -16.86 12.04
C TYR A 174 3.76 -15.35 12.02
N GLY A 175 3.06 -14.87 10.99
CA GLY A 175 2.74 -13.46 10.86
C GLY A 175 3.91 -12.62 10.35
N GLN A 176 3.79 -11.30 10.51
CA GLN A 176 4.86 -10.35 10.30
C GLN A 176 6.03 -10.62 11.27
N CYS A 177 7.21 -10.91 10.73
CA CYS A 177 8.42 -11.23 11.50
C CYS A 177 9.51 -10.15 11.43
N ALA A 178 9.44 -9.25 10.44
CA ALA A 178 10.34 -8.10 10.39
C ALA A 178 9.70 -6.87 9.76
N ARG A 179 10.35 -5.73 9.97
CA ARG A 179 10.04 -4.44 9.34
C ARG A 179 11.35 -3.77 8.99
N LEU A 180 11.45 -3.28 7.75
CA LEU A 180 12.55 -2.45 7.28
C LEU A 180 12.01 -1.03 7.08
N THR A 181 12.75 -0.04 7.56
CA THR A 181 12.43 1.38 7.37
C THR A 181 13.67 2.07 6.85
N HIS A 182 13.60 2.54 5.61
CA HIS A 182 14.65 3.33 5.00
C HIS A 182 14.25 4.81 5.05
N LEU A 183 14.86 5.54 5.98
CA LEU A 183 14.70 7.00 6.09
C LEU A 183 15.64 7.68 5.09
N PHE A 184 15.13 8.70 4.41
CA PHE A 184 15.90 9.52 3.47
C PHE A 184 15.50 11.00 3.61
N LYS A 185 16.28 11.89 3.00
CA LYS A 185 16.06 13.34 3.04
C LYS A 185 15.56 13.85 1.69
#